data_AF-A0A945Z441-F1
#
_entry.id   AF-A0A945Z441-F1
#
_cell.length_a   1.000
_cell.length_b   1.000
_cell.length_c   1.000
_cell.angle_alpha   90.00
_cell.angle_beta   90.00
_cell.angle_gamma   90.00
#
_symmetry.space_group_name_H-M   'P 1'
#
loop_
_entity.id
_entity.type
_entity.pdbx_description
1 polymer ?
#
loop_
_entity_poly.entity_id
_entity_poly.type
_entity_poly.pdbx_seq_one_letter_code
_entity_poly.pdbx_strand_id
1 'polypeptide(L)'
;MMTLNKTDMSQSLNSKWCGLSPDEWLPSVVSRHFDPDHGSQYWLDKEKELGINAKKEIKTFDDLKILGPMCEDDLRKYPIEHFIPKVFLGQKSDFILGETAGTTGRPKVTAYRKEEFNAIFVDWFAFIAGKRDFPTGGNWIWIGPSGPHIIGKAVGPVANKMGSMDPFSIDFDPRWAKKMQPESIGSKRYLEHVLDQAMDIIETQ
;
A
#
# COMPACT_ATOMS: atom_id res chain seq x y z
N MET A 1 -5.24 -30.58 -0.89
CA MET A 1 -6.36 -29.62 -0.75
C MET A 1 -6.45 -29.19 0.70
N MET A 2 -5.85 -28.05 1.05
CA MET A 2 -6.18 -27.39 2.31
C MET A 2 -7.45 -26.60 2.06
N THR A 3 -8.58 -27.13 2.52
CA THR A 3 -9.85 -26.40 2.53
C THR A 3 -9.67 -25.25 3.54
N LEU A 4 -9.49 -24.03 3.04
CA LEU A 4 -9.64 -22.84 3.88
C LEU A 4 -11.10 -22.80 4.32
N ASN A 5 -11.37 -23.35 5.51
CA ASN A 5 -12.65 -23.23 6.19
C ASN A 5 -13.07 -21.77 6.13
N LYS A 6 -14.26 -21.51 5.57
CA LYS A 6 -14.90 -20.19 5.41
C LYS A 6 -14.37 -19.21 6.45
N THR A 7 -13.35 -18.44 6.08
CA THR A 7 -12.61 -17.64 7.05
C THR A 7 -13.58 -16.58 7.55
N ASP A 8 -13.90 -16.66 8.84
CA ASP A 8 -14.59 -15.61 9.53
C ASP A 8 -13.64 -14.42 9.63
N MET A 9 -14.16 -13.19 9.47
CA MET A 9 -13.37 -11.95 9.52
C MET A 9 -12.48 -11.92 10.77
N SER A 10 -12.98 -12.48 11.87
CA SER A 10 -12.35 -12.58 13.18
C SER A 10 -11.08 -13.43 13.22
N GLN A 11 -10.89 -14.38 12.29
CA GLN A 11 -9.73 -15.28 12.26
C GLN A 11 -8.64 -14.86 11.27
N SER A 12 -8.98 -14.13 10.20
CA SER A 12 -8.00 -13.71 9.18
C SER A 12 -7.35 -12.36 9.45
N LEU A 13 -8.03 -11.46 10.16
CA LEU A 13 -7.61 -10.07 10.31
C LEU A 13 -7.43 -9.74 11.79
N ASN A 14 -6.25 -10.04 12.34
CA ASN A 14 -5.87 -9.71 13.72
C ASN A 14 -5.57 -8.20 13.93
N SER A 15 -6.19 -7.34 13.14
CA SER A 15 -6.00 -5.90 13.24
C SER A 15 -6.95 -5.30 14.28
N LYS A 16 -6.43 -4.38 15.10
CA LYS A 16 -7.20 -3.68 16.16
C LYS A 16 -8.43 -2.91 15.64
N TRP A 17 -8.44 -2.59 14.35
CA TRP A 17 -9.54 -1.89 13.68
C TRP A 17 -10.58 -2.83 13.05
N CYS A 18 -10.32 -4.14 12.99
CA CYS A 18 -11.23 -5.08 12.35
C CYS A 18 -12.56 -5.17 13.13
N GLY A 19 -13.69 -4.97 12.43
CA GLY A 19 -15.02 -4.97 13.04
C GLY A 19 -15.46 -3.64 13.65
N LEU A 20 -14.58 -2.63 13.70
CA LEU A 20 -14.94 -1.28 14.11
C LEU A 20 -15.46 -0.47 12.92
N SER A 21 -16.45 0.37 13.17
CA SER A 21 -16.82 1.45 12.25
C SER A 21 -15.70 2.48 12.15
N PRO A 22 -15.67 3.30 11.08
CA PRO A 22 -14.72 4.40 10.96
C PRO A 22 -14.75 5.34 12.17
N ASP A 23 -15.93 5.67 12.70
CA ASP A 23 -16.10 6.54 13.87
C ASP A 23 -15.52 5.93 15.16
N GLU A 24 -15.60 4.62 15.33
CA GLU A 24 -15.02 3.93 16.50
C GLU A 24 -13.49 3.87 16.45
N TRP A 25 -12.91 3.72 15.26
CA TRP A 25 -11.46 3.65 15.09
C TRP A 25 -10.79 5.04 15.06
N LEU A 26 -11.50 6.05 14.55
CA LEU A 26 -10.99 7.40 14.32
C LEU A 26 -10.28 8.02 15.52
N PRO A 27 -10.79 7.96 16.78
CA PRO A 27 -10.10 8.53 17.93
C PRO A 27 -8.69 7.96 18.14
N SER A 28 -8.47 6.68 17.82
CA SER A 28 -7.16 6.04 17.92
C SER A 28 -6.17 6.58 16.87
N VAL A 29 -6.66 6.94 15.68
CA VAL A 29 -5.84 7.51 14.60
C VAL A 29 -5.53 8.98 14.92
N VAL A 30 -6.55 9.77 15.25
CA VAL A 30 -6.41 11.21 15.56
C VAL A 30 -5.50 11.40 16.77
N SER A 31 -5.73 10.64 17.86
CA SER A 31 -4.92 10.78 19.07
C SER A 31 -3.44 10.49 18.84
N ARG A 32 -3.12 9.56 17.93
CA ARG A 32 -1.75 9.18 17.57
C ARG A 32 -1.07 10.26 16.72
N HIS A 33 -1.72 10.74 15.66
CA HIS A 33 -1.09 11.67 14.72
C HIS A 33 -0.99 13.10 15.27
N PHE A 34 -1.96 13.53 16.06
CA PHE A 34 -2.02 14.87 16.66
C PHE A 34 -1.51 14.89 18.11
N ASP A 35 -0.71 13.90 18.51
CA ASP A 35 -0.03 13.96 19.80
C ASP A 35 1.10 15.00 19.80
N PRO A 36 1.11 16.01 20.69
CA PRO A 36 2.10 17.09 20.64
C PRO A 36 3.55 16.61 20.69
N ASP A 37 3.81 15.55 21.47
CA ASP A 37 5.16 15.04 21.72
C ASP A 37 5.51 13.87 20.79
N HIS A 38 4.51 13.07 20.43
CA HIS A 38 4.73 11.77 19.77
C HIS A 38 4.09 11.64 18.37
N GLY A 39 3.36 12.67 17.92
CA GLY A 39 2.61 12.68 16.66
C GLY A 39 3.46 12.84 15.41
N SER A 40 2.78 12.89 14.26
CA SER A 40 3.44 13.15 12.97
C SER A 40 3.70 14.64 12.84
N GLN A 41 4.94 15.03 12.53
CA GLN A 41 5.28 16.44 12.43
C GLN A 41 4.41 17.17 11.40
N TYR A 42 4.13 16.54 10.25
CA TYR A 42 3.25 17.07 9.22
C TYR A 42 1.86 17.47 9.75
N TRP A 43 1.23 16.58 10.53
CA TRP A 43 -0.12 16.82 11.06
C TRP A 43 -0.12 17.84 12.19
N LEU A 44 0.92 17.88 13.01
CA LEU A 44 1.08 18.91 14.04
C LEU A 44 1.30 20.30 13.44
N ASP A 45 2.01 20.40 12.32
CA ASP A 45 2.17 21.66 11.59
C ASP A 45 0.86 22.08 10.92
N LYS A 46 0.09 21.13 10.37
CA LYS A 46 -1.26 21.39 9.83
C LYS A 46 -2.27 21.82 10.90
N GLU A 47 -2.23 21.23 12.09
CA GLU A 47 -3.07 21.65 13.22
C GLU A 47 -2.85 23.13 13.56
N LYS A 48 -1.58 23.56 13.61
CA LYS A 48 -1.20 24.96 13.84
C LYS A 48 -1.60 25.88 12.68
N GLU A 49 -1.41 25.45 11.44
CA GLU A 49 -1.77 26.22 10.24
C GLU A 49 -3.29 26.50 10.19
N LEU A 50 -4.10 25.49 10.53
CA LEU A 50 -5.56 25.60 10.54
C LEU A 50 -6.10 26.29 11.80
N GLY A 51 -5.29 26.44 12.84
CA GLY A 51 -5.71 27.04 14.12
C GLY A 51 -6.75 26.21 14.87
N ILE A 52 -6.76 24.89 14.67
CA ILE A 52 -7.72 23.96 15.28
C ILE A 52 -7.08 23.18 16.43
N ASN A 53 -7.90 22.54 17.25
CA ASN A 53 -7.50 21.47 18.15
C ASN A 53 -8.08 20.15 17.64
N ALA A 54 -7.30 19.40 16.86
CA ALA A 54 -7.76 18.22 16.13
C ALA A 54 -8.35 17.15 17.06
N LYS A 55 -7.73 16.91 18.23
CA LYS A 55 -8.25 15.95 19.23
C LYS A 55 -9.62 16.36 19.79
N LYS A 56 -9.95 17.65 19.83
CA LYS A 56 -11.24 18.18 20.32
C LYS A 56 -12.28 18.37 19.22
N GLU A 57 -11.86 18.66 18.00
CA GLU A 57 -12.75 19.05 16.90
C GLU A 57 -13.07 17.89 15.95
N ILE A 58 -12.18 16.89 15.80
CA ILE A 58 -12.41 15.72 14.95
C ILE A 58 -12.97 14.58 15.80
N LYS A 59 -14.29 14.36 15.74
CA LYS A 59 -15.00 13.35 16.54
C LYS A 59 -15.64 12.24 15.72
N THR A 60 -15.99 12.56 14.48
CA THR A 60 -16.61 11.66 13.51
C THR A 60 -15.80 11.67 12.22
N PHE A 61 -16.00 10.65 11.39
CA PHE A 61 -15.34 10.51 10.11
C PHE A 61 -15.63 11.71 9.20
N ASP A 62 -16.80 12.32 9.31
CA ASP A 62 -17.16 13.51 8.54
C ASP A 62 -16.33 14.74 8.92
N ASP A 63 -15.93 14.85 10.19
CA ASP A 63 -15.11 15.97 10.69
C ASP A 63 -13.69 15.97 10.11
N LEU A 64 -13.23 14.87 9.49
CA LEU A 64 -11.95 14.85 8.77
C LEU A 64 -11.88 15.90 7.65
N LYS A 65 -13.04 16.36 7.14
CA LYS A 65 -13.12 17.46 6.18
C LYS A 65 -12.53 18.78 6.70
N ILE A 66 -12.46 18.97 8.03
CA ILE A 66 -11.82 20.14 8.66
C ILE A 66 -10.35 20.24 8.24
N LEU A 67 -9.67 19.11 8.04
CA LEU A 67 -8.27 19.07 7.60
C LEU A 67 -8.08 19.52 6.14
N GLY A 68 -9.16 19.55 5.35
CA GLY A 68 -9.11 19.77 3.91
C GLY A 68 -8.37 18.65 3.17
N PRO A 69 -8.24 18.78 1.84
CA PRO A 69 -7.43 17.85 1.05
C PRO A 69 -5.94 18.00 1.38
N MET A 70 -5.25 16.88 1.54
CA MET A 70 -3.78 16.88 1.65
C MET A 70 -3.15 17.32 0.33
N CYS A 71 -2.16 18.22 0.39
CA CYS A 71 -1.38 18.60 -0.77
C CYS A 71 -0.45 17.44 -1.17
N GLU A 72 -0.69 16.80 -2.32
CA GLU A 72 0.14 15.67 -2.74
C GLU A 72 1.59 16.04 -3.05
N ASP A 73 1.88 17.32 -3.31
CA ASP A 73 3.25 17.80 -3.50
C ASP A 73 4.03 17.86 -2.18
N ASP A 74 3.36 17.82 -1.03
CA ASP A 74 4.06 17.73 0.26
C ASP A 74 4.82 16.41 0.39
N LEU A 75 4.34 15.31 -0.20
CA LEU A 75 5.07 14.03 -0.31
C LEU A 75 6.41 14.16 -1.09
N ARG A 76 6.60 15.25 -1.83
CA ARG A 76 7.84 15.56 -2.55
C ARG A 76 8.73 16.55 -1.81
N LYS A 77 8.10 17.37 -0.98
CA LYS A 77 8.71 18.52 -0.31
C LYS A 77 9.39 18.11 0.99
N TYR A 78 8.78 17.20 1.75
CA TYR A 78 9.24 16.81 3.07
C TYR A 78 9.90 15.41 3.08
N PRO A 79 10.86 15.17 3.99
CA PRO A 79 11.37 13.82 4.22
C PRO A 79 10.26 12.89 4.72
N ILE A 80 10.38 11.58 4.46
CA ILE A 80 9.33 10.62 4.81
C ILE A 80 9.02 10.60 6.32
N GLU A 81 10.03 10.83 7.15
CA GLU A 81 9.90 10.91 8.61
C GLU A 81 8.94 12.01 9.07
N HIS A 82 8.72 13.05 8.25
CA HIS A 82 7.79 14.13 8.57
C HIS A 82 6.34 13.64 8.65
N PHE A 83 5.99 12.59 7.91
CA PHE A 83 4.67 11.98 7.89
C PHE A 83 4.49 10.88 8.93
N ILE A 84 5.59 10.33 9.46
CA ILE A 84 5.57 9.22 10.43
C ILE A 84 5.45 9.77 11.86
N PRO A 85 4.56 9.23 12.71
CA PRO A 85 4.51 9.60 14.13
C PRO A 85 5.87 9.41 14.80
N LYS A 86 6.32 10.42 15.57
CA LYS A 86 7.64 10.42 16.23
C LYS A 86 7.90 9.16 17.08
N VAL A 87 6.86 8.60 17.69
CA VAL A 87 6.95 7.35 18.47
C VAL A 87 7.48 6.16 17.66
N PHE A 88 7.32 6.16 16.33
CA PHE A 88 7.81 5.09 15.47
C PHE A 88 9.15 5.38 14.79
N LEU A 89 9.71 6.59 14.94
CA LEU A 89 10.96 6.95 14.28
C LEU A 89 12.18 6.17 14.82
N GLY A 90 12.08 5.62 16.04
CA GLY A 90 13.08 4.68 16.57
C GLY A 90 13.00 3.26 15.97
N GLN A 91 11.97 2.96 15.18
CA GLN A 91 11.66 1.64 14.64
C GLN A 91 11.64 1.62 13.11
N LYS A 92 12.54 2.37 12.45
CA LYS A 92 12.56 2.50 10.98
C LYS A 92 12.65 1.17 10.23
N SER A 93 13.28 0.15 10.81
CA SER A 93 13.35 -1.21 10.24
C SER A 93 12.00 -1.93 10.16
N ASP A 94 10.96 -1.41 10.82
CA ASP A 94 9.58 -1.91 10.76
C ASP A 94 8.78 -1.28 9.61
N PHE A 95 9.39 -0.44 8.77
CA PHE A 95 8.68 0.21 7.66
C PHE A 95 8.99 -0.41 6.30
N ILE A 96 7.95 -0.50 5.49
CA ILE A 96 7.99 -0.79 4.07
C ILE A 96 7.69 0.52 3.35
N LEU A 97 8.62 0.98 2.51
CA LEU A 97 8.40 2.17 1.68
C LEU A 97 7.73 1.79 0.35
N GLY A 98 6.87 2.67 -0.15
CA GLY A 98 6.30 2.58 -1.49
C GLY A 98 6.47 3.88 -2.25
N GLU A 99 6.70 3.81 -3.55
CA GLU A 99 6.67 4.99 -4.42
C GLU A 99 5.43 4.97 -5.31
N THR A 100 4.71 6.09 -5.29
CA THR A 100 3.72 6.42 -6.31
C THR A 100 4.33 7.46 -7.24
N ALA A 101 4.51 7.07 -8.50
CA ALA A 101 4.94 7.97 -9.56
C ALA A 101 3.85 8.03 -10.62
N GLY A 102 2.91 8.95 -10.43
CA GLY A 102 2.16 9.49 -11.55
C GLY A 102 3.13 10.28 -12.41
N THR A 103 3.56 9.72 -13.55
CA THR A 103 4.11 10.43 -14.71
C THR A 103 5.26 11.41 -14.43
N THR A 104 6.50 10.96 -14.69
CA THR A 104 7.67 11.80 -15.05
C THR A 104 8.19 12.86 -14.06
N GLY A 105 7.63 12.99 -12.86
CA GLY A 105 8.15 13.88 -11.79
C GLY A 105 9.05 13.17 -10.77
N ARG A 106 9.45 13.90 -9.71
CA ARG A 106 10.00 13.26 -8.48
C ARG A 106 9.04 12.15 -8.01
N PRO A 107 9.45 11.13 -7.24
CA PRO A 107 8.51 10.16 -6.67
C PRO A 107 7.75 10.76 -5.47
N LYS A 108 6.53 10.28 -5.20
CA LYS A 108 5.84 10.48 -3.92
C LYS A 108 6.09 9.22 -3.11
N VAL A 109 6.72 9.36 -1.94
CA VAL A 109 7.08 8.21 -1.10
C VAL A 109 6.04 8.07 0.00
N THR A 110 5.57 6.85 0.22
CA THR A 110 4.72 6.46 1.35
C THR A 110 5.45 5.44 2.21
N ALA A 111 5.04 5.33 3.48
CA ALA A 111 5.62 4.39 4.43
C ALA A 111 4.49 3.64 5.14
N TYR A 112 4.65 2.32 5.26
CA TYR A 112 3.70 1.43 5.92
C TYR A 112 4.45 0.66 6.99
N ARG A 113 3.91 0.55 8.21
CA ARG A 113 4.45 -0.43 9.16
C ARG A 113 4.23 -1.83 8.59
N LYS A 114 5.16 -2.77 8.80
CA LYS A 114 5.06 -4.15 8.28
C LYS A 114 3.76 -4.82 8.69
N GLU A 115 3.34 -4.62 9.93
CA GLU A 115 2.06 -5.14 10.45
C GLU A 115 0.85 -4.58 9.66
N GLU A 116 0.80 -3.26 9.46
CA GLU A 116 -0.27 -2.59 8.72
C GLU A 116 -0.26 -2.99 7.23
N PHE A 117 0.93 -3.11 6.65
CA PHE A 117 1.12 -3.58 5.29
C PHE A 117 0.59 -5.01 5.11
N ASN A 118 0.96 -5.94 5.99
CA ASN A 118 0.49 -7.32 5.92
C ASN A 118 -1.04 -7.39 6.08
N ALA A 119 -1.59 -6.67 7.07
CA ALA A 119 -3.03 -6.67 7.29
C ALA A 119 -3.82 -6.18 6.06
N ILE A 120 -3.40 -5.07 5.44
CA ILE A 120 -4.16 -4.40 4.37
C ILE A 120 -3.89 -5.01 3.00
N PHE A 121 -2.64 -5.36 2.67
CA PHE A 121 -2.29 -5.85 1.34
C PHE A 121 -2.33 -7.37 1.23
N VAL A 122 -2.03 -8.09 2.32
CA VAL A 122 -1.85 -9.55 2.29
C VAL A 122 -3.08 -10.26 2.85
N ASP A 123 -3.40 -10.01 4.11
CA ASP A 123 -4.50 -10.69 4.79
C ASP A 123 -5.86 -10.32 4.20
N TRP A 124 -6.08 -9.03 3.91
CA TRP A 124 -7.32 -8.58 3.27
C TRP A 124 -7.50 -9.17 1.87
N PHE A 125 -6.42 -9.23 1.07
CA PHE A 125 -6.47 -9.86 -0.25
C PHE A 125 -6.89 -11.33 -0.11
N ALA A 126 -6.21 -12.09 0.75
CA ALA A 126 -6.48 -13.51 0.94
C ALA A 126 -7.92 -13.76 1.46
N PHE A 127 -8.40 -12.90 2.35
CA PHE A 127 -9.78 -12.94 2.83
C PHE A 127 -10.78 -12.79 1.68
N ILE A 128 -10.65 -11.73 0.87
CA ILE A 128 -11.56 -11.49 -0.27
C ILE A 128 -11.43 -12.60 -1.32
N ALA A 129 -10.21 -13.02 -1.63
CA ALA A 129 -9.93 -14.09 -2.58
C ALA A 129 -10.63 -15.41 -2.15
N GLY A 130 -10.58 -15.76 -0.86
CA GLY A 130 -11.31 -16.90 -0.31
C GLY A 130 -12.83 -16.76 -0.38
N LYS A 131 -13.40 -15.54 -0.27
CA LYS A 131 -14.84 -15.29 -0.47
C LYS A 131 -15.27 -15.34 -1.93
N ARG A 132 -14.33 -15.31 -2.87
CA ARG A 132 -14.57 -15.33 -4.32
C ARG A 132 -14.14 -16.64 -4.98
N ASP A 133 -13.87 -17.67 -4.18
CA ASP A 133 -13.39 -18.98 -4.64
C ASP A 133 -12.16 -18.87 -5.56
N PHE A 134 -11.29 -17.89 -5.29
CA PHE A 134 -10.06 -17.70 -6.05
C PHE A 134 -9.11 -18.89 -5.82
N PRO A 135 -8.45 -19.42 -6.88
CA PRO A 135 -7.56 -20.57 -6.76
C PRO A 135 -6.43 -20.36 -5.74
N THR A 136 -6.09 -21.41 -5.01
CA THR A 136 -4.97 -21.44 -4.06
C THR A 136 -3.98 -22.54 -4.45
N GLY A 137 -2.71 -22.37 -4.08
CA GLY A 137 -1.66 -23.36 -4.33
C GLY A 137 -1.12 -23.45 -5.76
N GLY A 138 -1.66 -22.71 -6.72
CA GLY A 138 -1.12 -22.63 -8.09
C GLY A 138 0.11 -21.73 -8.17
N ASN A 139 0.91 -21.89 -9.23
CA ASN A 139 2.02 -20.99 -9.55
C ASN A 139 1.50 -19.61 -9.97
N TRP A 140 2.20 -18.54 -9.59
CA TRP A 140 1.82 -17.16 -9.90
C TRP A 140 2.79 -16.55 -10.91
N ILE A 141 2.26 -15.80 -11.87
CA ILE A 141 3.03 -14.90 -12.73
C ILE A 141 2.65 -13.45 -12.43
N TRP A 142 3.63 -12.64 -12.08
CA TRP A 142 3.50 -11.21 -11.85
C TRP A 142 4.16 -10.45 -13.00
N ILE A 143 3.33 -9.80 -13.81
CA ILE A 143 3.78 -8.89 -14.87
C ILE A 143 3.43 -7.49 -14.42
N GLY A 144 4.38 -6.80 -13.80
CA GLY A 144 4.07 -5.52 -13.20
C GLY A 144 5.25 -4.85 -12.53
N PRO A 145 5.03 -3.63 -12.02
CA PRO A 145 6.07 -2.87 -11.35
C PRO A 145 6.61 -3.58 -10.10
N SER A 146 7.93 -3.69 -10.02
CA SER A 146 8.68 -4.22 -8.89
C SER A 146 9.37 -3.08 -8.12
N GLY A 147 10.55 -3.34 -7.51
CA GLY A 147 11.42 -2.34 -6.90
C GLY A 147 10.71 -1.40 -5.91
N PRO A 148 10.57 -0.10 -6.21
CA PRO A 148 10.01 0.86 -5.27
C PRO A 148 8.48 0.78 -5.14
N HIS A 149 7.79 0.05 -6.01
CA HIS A 149 6.34 0.06 -6.09
C HIS A 149 5.70 -0.86 -5.05
N ILE A 150 4.72 -0.32 -4.31
CA ILE A 150 4.13 -1.04 -3.17
C ILE A 150 3.48 -2.37 -3.57
N ILE A 151 2.92 -2.45 -4.78
CA ILE A 151 2.26 -3.66 -5.28
C ILE A 151 3.26 -4.79 -5.57
N GLY A 152 4.45 -4.46 -6.09
CA GLY A 152 5.54 -5.42 -6.26
C GLY A 152 6.09 -5.93 -4.91
N LYS A 153 5.97 -5.14 -3.84
CA LYS A 153 6.32 -5.59 -2.48
C LYS A 153 5.25 -6.50 -1.87
N ALA A 154 4.01 -6.41 -2.35
CA ALA A 154 2.88 -7.18 -1.82
C ALA A 154 2.73 -8.54 -2.51
N VAL A 155 3.09 -8.64 -3.79
CA VAL A 155 2.77 -9.84 -4.60
C VAL A 155 3.38 -11.13 -4.04
N GLY A 156 4.65 -11.12 -3.59
CA GLY A 156 5.28 -12.29 -2.98
C GLY A 156 4.58 -12.73 -1.68
N PRO A 157 4.41 -11.84 -0.68
CA PRO A 157 3.64 -12.13 0.53
C PRO A 157 2.21 -12.62 0.26
N VAL A 158 1.51 -12.03 -0.73
CA VAL A 158 0.17 -12.44 -1.14
C VAL A 158 0.20 -13.85 -1.74
N ALA A 159 1.10 -14.14 -2.67
CA ALA A 159 1.24 -15.46 -3.29
C ALA A 159 1.48 -16.54 -2.22
N ASN A 160 2.42 -16.28 -1.29
CA ASN A 160 2.70 -17.16 -0.16
C ASN A 160 1.47 -17.38 0.73
N LYS A 161 0.71 -16.32 1.04
CA LYS A 161 -0.53 -16.42 1.83
C LYS A 161 -1.61 -17.24 1.13
N MET A 162 -1.63 -17.21 -0.21
CA MET A 162 -2.52 -18.00 -1.07
C MET A 162 -2.00 -19.43 -1.32
N GLY A 163 -0.96 -19.86 -0.61
CA GLY A 163 -0.38 -21.20 -0.68
C GLY A 163 0.54 -21.44 -1.88
N SER A 164 0.91 -20.38 -2.61
CA SER A 164 1.89 -20.45 -3.70
C SER A 164 3.31 -20.28 -3.19
N MET A 165 4.28 -20.48 -4.09
CA MET A 165 5.66 -20.07 -3.90
C MET A 165 5.82 -18.56 -4.20
N ASP A 166 7.06 -18.07 -4.16
CA ASP A 166 7.39 -16.76 -4.75
C ASP A 166 6.99 -16.74 -6.24
N PRO A 167 6.31 -15.67 -6.72
CA PRO A 167 5.81 -15.62 -8.08
C PRO A 167 6.95 -15.52 -9.09
N PHE A 168 6.76 -16.13 -10.27
CA PHE A 168 7.54 -15.75 -11.44
C PHE A 168 7.25 -14.28 -11.75
N SER A 169 8.30 -13.47 -11.95
CA SER A 169 8.14 -12.02 -12.08
C SER A 169 8.78 -11.50 -13.36
N ILE A 170 8.07 -10.63 -14.07
CA ILE A 170 8.58 -9.85 -15.19
C ILE A 170 8.59 -8.38 -14.77
N ASP A 171 9.78 -7.77 -14.85
CA ASP A 171 9.99 -6.38 -14.52
C ASP A 171 9.37 -5.48 -15.60
N PHE A 172 8.18 -4.97 -15.29
CA PHE A 172 7.52 -3.95 -16.10
C PHE A 172 7.70 -2.59 -15.43
N ASP A 173 8.46 -1.67 -16.05
CA ASP A 173 8.56 -0.27 -15.57
C ASP A 173 7.42 0.59 -16.17
N PRO A 174 6.36 0.89 -15.41
CA PRO A 174 5.26 1.73 -15.90
C PRO A 174 5.70 3.18 -16.19
N ARG A 175 6.79 3.66 -15.57
CA ARG A 175 7.31 5.01 -15.78
C ARG A 175 7.99 5.11 -17.14
N TRP A 176 8.65 4.04 -17.58
CA TRP A 176 9.17 3.95 -18.94
C TRP A 176 8.03 3.80 -19.94
N ALA A 177 7.09 2.89 -19.68
CA ALA A 177 5.95 2.66 -20.56
C ALA A 177 5.17 3.95 -20.87
N LYS A 178 4.92 4.80 -19.88
CA LYS A 178 4.22 6.09 -20.05
C LYS A 178 5.00 7.15 -20.83
N LYS A 179 6.33 7.05 -20.95
CA LYS A 179 7.14 7.98 -21.76
C LYS A 179 7.07 7.65 -23.25
N MET A 180 6.70 6.41 -23.60
CA MET A 180 6.64 5.97 -24.97
C MET A 180 5.38 6.51 -25.65
N GLN A 181 5.52 6.91 -26.91
CA GLN A 181 4.37 7.25 -27.73
C GLN A 181 3.58 5.97 -28.06
N PRO A 182 2.25 5.98 -27.90
CA PRO A 182 1.41 4.87 -28.36
C PRO A 182 1.71 4.51 -29.81
N GLU A 183 1.69 3.22 -30.15
CA GLU A 183 1.97 2.69 -31.49
C GLU A 183 3.36 2.96 -32.10
N SER A 184 4.27 3.60 -31.38
CA SER A 184 5.67 3.75 -31.83
C SER A 184 6.40 2.41 -31.92
N ILE A 185 7.47 2.35 -32.70
CA ILE A 185 8.35 1.17 -32.77
C ILE A 185 8.85 0.80 -31.37
N GLY A 186 9.16 1.79 -30.52
CA GLY A 186 9.62 1.57 -29.15
C GLY A 186 8.56 0.92 -28.25
N SER A 187 7.31 1.40 -28.29
CA SER A 187 6.23 0.83 -27.48
C SER A 187 5.87 -0.58 -27.91
N LYS A 188 5.84 -0.85 -29.23
CA LYS A 188 5.62 -2.20 -29.78
C LYS A 188 6.69 -3.18 -29.36
N ARG A 189 7.97 -2.82 -29.56
CA ARG A 189 9.10 -3.68 -29.16
C ARG A 189 9.15 -3.94 -27.65
N TYR A 190 8.81 -2.95 -26.83
CA TYR A 190 8.76 -3.15 -25.38
C TYR A 190 7.60 -4.05 -24.96
N LEU A 191 6.42 -3.91 -25.59
CA LEU A 191 5.29 -4.80 -25.35
C LEU A 191 5.62 -6.24 -25.78
N GLU A 192 6.14 -6.42 -26.99
CA GLU A 192 6.61 -7.72 -27.50
C GLU A 192 7.62 -8.35 -26.53
N HIS A 193 8.63 -7.59 -26.09
CA HIS A 193 9.62 -8.07 -25.13
C HIS A 193 8.99 -8.60 -23.82
N VAL A 194 8.04 -7.87 -23.24
CA VAL A 194 7.35 -8.29 -22.00
C VAL A 194 6.46 -9.51 -22.25
N LEU A 195 5.81 -9.59 -23.42
CA LEU A 195 4.98 -10.73 -23.79
C LEU A 195 5.80 -11.99 -24.04
N ASP A 196 6.94 -11.89 -24.73
CA ASP A 196 7.83 -13.02 -24.99
C ASP A 196 8.29 -13.65 -23.66
N GLN A 197 8.74 -12.82 -22.71
CA GLN A 197 9.11 -13.30 -21.37
C GLN A 197 7.94 -13.97 -20.63
N ALA A 198 6.71 -13.46 -20.81
CA ALA A 198 5.52 -14.03 -20.19
C ALA A 198 5.18 -15.40 -20.79
N MET A 199 5.30 -15.53 -22.10
CA MET A 199 5.06 -16.79 -22.80
C MET A 199 6.10 -17.85 -22.42
N ASP A 200 7.38 -17.49 -22.32
CA ASP A 200 8.44 -18.41 -21.86
C ASP A 200 8.12 -19.04 -20.49
N ILE A 201 7.56 -18.24 -19.57
CA ILE A 201 7.11 -18.75 -18.26
C ILE A 201 5.88 -19.64 -18.45
N ILE A 202 4.85 -19.17 -19.15
CA ILE A 202 3.59 -19.91 -19.34
C ILE A 202 3.81 -21.27 -20.00
N GLU A 203 4.76 -21.39 -20.92
CA GLU A 203 5.07 -22.65 -21.61
C GLU A 203 5.70 -23.71 -20.69
N THR A 204 6.29 -23.30 -19.56
CA THR A 204 7.05 -24.19 -18.67
C THR A 204 6.39 -24.46 -17.33
N GLN A 205 5.32 -23.73 -16.97
CA GLN A 205 4.62 -23.82 -15.68
C GLN A 205 3.24 -24.45 -15.81
#